data_AF-A0A1C5U960-F1
#
_entry.id   AF-A0A1C5U960-F1
#
_cell.length_a   1.000
_cell.length_b   1.000
_cell.length_c   1.000
_cell.angle_alpha   90.00
_cell.angle_beta   90.00
_cell.angle_gamma   90.00
#
_symmetry.space_group_name_H-M   'P 1'
#
loop_
_entity.id
_entity.type
_entity.pdbx_description
1 polymer ?
#
loop_
_entity_poly.entity_id
_entity_poly.type
_entity_poly.pdbx_seq_one_letter_code
_entity_poly.pdbx_strand_id
1 'polypeptide(L)'
;MIKFRNFDQIEHKYAFENAVAGADTFNGSFGTVSSGSFSSAEDGTKVIMQAEEGNNSGLPKYPIAKGEHVRVLDLTKLAGKELEIYDYPLPETVAVGDKLTATKDGALEVNSAVSTELNLEVKSVIGNKQGVVVLVNGATA
;
A
#
# COMPACT_ATOMS: atom_id res chain seq x y z
N MET A 1 -0.35 -5.74 5.76
CA MET A 1 1.05 -5.30 5.93
C MET A 1 1.76 -5.21 4.58
N ILE A 2 2.58 -4.17 4.37
CA ILE A 2 3.38 -3.97 3.14
C ILE A 2 4.86 -4.08 3.47
N LYS A 3 5.63 -4.74 2.60
CA LYS A 3 7.08 -4.92 2.75
C LYS A 3 7.80 -4.66 1.42
N PHE A 4 9.02 -4.15 1.52
CA PHE A 4 9.93 -4.14 0.38
C PHE A 4 10.42 -5.55 0.11
N ARG A 5 10.45 -5.93 -1.17
CA ARG A 5 10.91 -7.25 -1.59
C ARG A 5 12.43 -7.35 -1.56
N ASN A 6 13.13 -6.25 -1.85
CA ASN A 6 14.58 -6.22 -2.04
C ASN A 6 15.25 -5.20 -1.12
N PHE A 7 16.44 -5.52 -0.63
CA PHE A 7 17.22 -4.64 0.24
C PHE A 7 17.64 -3.32 -0.43
N ASP A 8 17.90 -3.32 -1.74
CA ASP A 8 18.27 -2.10 -2.50
C ASP A 8 17.18 -1.01 -2.44
N GLN A 9 15.92 -1.42 -2.28
CA GLN A 9 14.77 -0.52 -2.14
C GLN A 9 14.79 0.24 -0.82
N ILE A 10 15.33 -0.38 0.24
CA ILE A 10 15.45 0.21 1.58
C ILE A 10 16.60 1.21 1.61
N GLU A 11 17.73 0.89 0.96
CA GLU A 11 18.98 1.65 1.06
C GLU A 11 19.03 2.90 0.16
N HIS A 12 18.37 2.86 -1.00
CA HIS A 12 18.53 3.89 -2.04
C HIS A 12 17.27 4.69 -2.35
N LYS A 13 16.12 4.36 -1.76
CA LYS A 13 14.85 5.06 -2.03
C LYS A 13 14.19 5.59 -0.76
N TYR A 14 14.45 6.86 -0.46
CA TYR A 14 13.69 7.64 0.51
C TYR A 14 12.34 8.08 -0.07
N ALA A 15 11.50 7.11 -0.41
CA ALA A 15 10.14 7.36 -0.90
C ALA A 15 9.14 7.62 0.24
N PHE A 16 9.64 7.86 1.45
CA PHE A 16 8.80 8.08 2.63
C PHE A 16 8.61 9.55 2.94
N GLU A 17 7.40 9.88 3.37
CA GLU A 17 7.04 11.17 3.96
C GLU A 17 6.34 10.96 5.31
N ASN A 18 6.45 11.95 6.20
CA ASN A 18 5.71 11.98 7.46
C ASN A 18 4.37 12.67 7.21
N ALA A 19 3.30 12.08 7.73
CA ALA A 19 1.99 12.69 7.77
C ALA A 19 1.30 12.39 9.11
N VAL A 20 0.16 13.02 9.33
CA VAL A 20 -0.77 12.72 10.42
C VAL A 20 -2.01 12.04 9.85
N ALA A 21 -2.51 11.00 10.50
CA ALA A 21 -3.76 10.36 10.10
C ALA A 21 -4.94 11.35 10.25
N GLY A 22 -5.59 11.73 9.14
CA GLY A 22 -6.71 12.70 9.15
C GLY A 22 -8.01 12.12 9.70
N ALA A 23 -8.15 10.79 9.69
CA ALA A 23 -9.23 10.00 10.25
C ALA A 23 -8.66 8.66 10.77
N ASP A 24 -9.47 7.91 11.51
CA ASP A 24 -9.12 6.55 11.89
C ASP A 24 -8.88 5.71 10.63
N THR A 25 -7.76 5.00 10.61
CA THR A 25 -7.28 4.28 9.42
C THR A 25 -6.49 3.04 9.84
N PHE A 26 -5.77 2.44 8.90
CA PHE A 26 -5.04 1.20 9.13
C PHE A 26 -3.65 1.25 8.50
N ASN A 27 -2.72 0.49 9.07
CA ASN A 27 -1.44 0.24 8.42
C ASN A 27 -1.67 -0.49 7.10
N GLY A 28 -1.04 -0.04 6.02
CA GLY A 28 -1.30 -0.52 4.67
C GLY A 28 -2.43 0.20 3.94
N SER A 29 -3.11 1.19 4.55
CA SER A 29 -4.18 1.94 3.86
C SER A 29 -3.60 2.81 2.75
N PHE A 30 -4.22 2.75 1.57
CA PHE A 30 -3.89 3.57 0.41
C PHE A 30 -4.65 4.89 0.41
N GLY A 31 -4.03 5.94 -0.12
CA GLY A 31 -4.62 7.26 -0.15
C GLY A 31 -3.70 8.36 -0.69
N THR A 32 -3.87 9.56 -0.14
CA THR A 32 -3.10 10.75 -0.49
C THR A 32 -2.63 11.48 0.77
N VAL A 33 -1.56 12.27 0.63
CA VAL A 33 -1.11 13.22 1.66
C VAL A 33 -1.33 14.63 1.12
N SER A 34 -2.09 15.43 1.86
CA SER A 34 -2.32 16.84 1.55
C SER A 34 -2.06 17.67 2.79
N SER A 35 -1.21 18.69 2.66
CA SER A 35 -0.83 19.59 3.77
C SER A 35 -0.36 18.84 5.03
N GLY A 36 0.35 17.72 4.86
CA GLY A 36 0.83 16.88 5.97
C GLY A 36 -0.21 15.97 6.62
N SER A 37 -1.45 15.93 6.12
CA SER A 37 -2.49 15.00 6.58
C SER A 37 -2.69 13.88 5.56
N PHE A 38 -2.71 12.63 6.04
CA PHE A 38 -3.07 11.46 5.24
C PHE A 38 -4.58 11.23 5.27
N SER A 39 -5.15 10.92 4.11
CA SER A 39 -6.53 10.49 3.95
C SER A 39 -6.61 9.35 2.93
N SER A 40 -7.39 8.32 3.24
CA SER A 40 -7.72 7.27 2.26
C SER A 40 -8.41 7.86 1.05
N ALA A 41 -8.10 7.35 -0.14
CA ALA A 41 -8.59 7.89 -1.40
C ALA A 41 -8.60 6.82 -2.49
N GLU A 42 -9.61 6.89 -3.35
CA GLU A 42 -9.67 6.15 -4.62
C GLU A 42 -8.46 6.51 -5.47
N ASP A 43 -7.85 5.50 -6.10
CA ASP A 43 -6.62 5.64 -6.90
C ASP A 43 -5.47 6.31 -6.13
N GLY A 44 -5.49 6.21 -4.80
CA GLY A 44 -4.45 6.71 -3.92
C GLY A 44 -3.06 6.16 -4.30
N THR A 45 -2.12 7.07 -4.54
CA THR A 45 -0.74 6.74 -4.95
C THR A 45 0.23 6.58 -3.79
N LYS A 46 -0.27 6.73 -2.56
CA LYS A 46 0.50 6.71 -1.32
C LYS A 46 -0.09 5.67 -0.38
N VAL A 47 0.75 5.08 0.45
CA VAL A 47 0.32 4.03 1.36
C VAL A 47 0.98 4.14 2.72
N ILE A 48 0.23 3.93 3.79
CA ILE A 48 0.81 3.88 5.14
C ILE A 48 1.65 2.61 5.26
N MET A 49 2.91 2.77 5.68
CA MET A 49 3.81 1.68 6.00
C MET A 49 4.52 2.00 7.32
N GLN A 50 3.81 1.69 8.40
CA GLN A 50 4.28 1.85 9.78
C GLN A 50 4.91 0.57 10.33
N ALA A 51 5.86 0.74 11.23
CA ALA A 51 6.32 -0.34 12.09
C ALA A 51 5.23 -0.64 13.12
N GLU A 52 4.85 -1.91 13.25
CA GLU A 52 3.79 -2.32 14.18
C GLU A 52 4.38 -2.53 15.57
N GLU A 53 3.97 -1.70 16.53
CA GLU A 53 4.47 -1.73 17.91
C GLU A 53 3.32 -1.90 18.92
N GLY A 54 3.66 -2.38 20.12
CA GLY A 54 2.71 -2.47 21.23
C GLY A 54 1.63 -3.56 21.09
N ASN A 55 0.50 -3.36 21.76
CA ASN A 55 -0.55 -4.38 21.94
C ASN A 55 -1.27 -4.81 20.66
N ASN A 56 -1.16 -4.00 19.59
CA ASN A 56 -1.79 -4.26 18.30
C ASN A 56 -0.81 -4.90 17.29
N SER A 57 0.45 -5.13 17.69
CA SER A 57 1.47 -5.72 16.82
C SER A 57 1.07 -7.13 16.39
N GLY A 58 1.20 -7.43 15.09
CA GLY A 58 0.88 -8.74 14.53
C GLY A 58 -0.60 -8.97 14.24
N LEU A 59 -1.46 -7.95 14.38
CA LEU A 59 -2.83 -8.03 13.89
C LEU A 59 -2.84 -8.06 12.35
N PRO A 60 -3.70 -8.88 11.70
CA PRO A 60 -3.86 -8.88 10.25
C PRO A 60 -4.23 -7.50 9.67
N LYS A 61 -4.84 -6.65 10.51
CA LYS A 61 -5.24 -5.28 10.22
C LYS A 61 -4.91 -4.40 11.42
N TYR A 62 -3.77 -3.73 11.36
CA TYR A 62 -3.29 -2.85 12.44
C TYR A 62 -4.02 -1.50 12.41
N PRO A 63 -4.79 -1.13 13.45
CA PRO A 63 -5.51 0.15 13.51
C PRO A 63 -4.58 1.32 13.84
N ILE A 64 -4.87 2.48 13.26
CA ILE A 64 -4.17 3.75 13.49
C ILE A 64 -5.23 4.79 13.80
N ALA A 65 -5.11 5.46 14.95
CA ALA A 65 -6.09 6.45 15.36
C ALA A 65 -5.86 7.78 14.64
N LYS A 66 -6.95 8.53 14.43
CA LYS A 66 -6.87 9.92 13.96
C LYS A 66 -5.91 10.73 14.83
N GLY A 67 -5.05 11.52 14.19
CA GLY A 67 -4.08 12.40 14.87
C GLY A 67 -2.73 11.73 15.14
N GLU A 68 -2.58 10.42 14.90
CA GLU A 68 -1.30 9.75 15.02
C GLU A 68 -0.36 10.05 13.84
N HIS A 69 0.94 10.08 14.12
CA HIS A 69 1.97 10.21 13.08
C HIS A 69 2.13 8.90 12.31
N VAL A 70 2.09 9.01 10.99
CA VAL A 70 2.23 7.89 10.07
C VAL A 70 3.41 8.10 9.13
N ARG A 71 4.11 7.01 8.86
CA ARG A 71 5.10 6.93 7.79
C ARG A 71 4.38 6.49 6.53
N VAL A 72 4.41 7.34 5.51
CA VAL A 72 3.69 7.14 4.25
C VAL A 72 4.68 6.91 3.12
N LEU A 73 4.50 5.84 2.36
CA LEU A 73 5.29 5.48 1.20
C LEU A 73 4.65 6.02 -0.09
N ASP A 74 5.41 6.73 -0.91
CA ASP A 74 4.99 7.25 -2.21
C ASP A 74 5.33 6.26 -3.33
N LEU A 75 4.31 5.58 -3.86
CA LEU A 75 4.47 4.52 -4.86
C LEU A 75 4.90 5.06 -6.23
N THR A 76 4.67 6.35 -6.50
CA THR A 76 5.11 6.99 -7.76
C THR A 76 6.64 6.92 -7.92
N LYS A 77 7.38 6.89 -6.80
CA LYS A 77 8.85 6.76 -6.76
C LYS A 77 9.33 5.30 -6.88
N LEU A 78 8.40 4.35 -6.91
CA LEU A 78 8.66 2.92 -6.95
C LEU A 78 8.25 2.25 -8.26
N ALA A 79 7.93 3.01 -9.31
CA ALA A 79 7.64 2.43 -10.62
C ALA A 79 8.72 1.41 -11.05
N GLY A 80 8.28 0.24 -11.51
CA GLY A 80 9.13 -0.89 -11.91
C GLY A 80 9.75 -1.67 -10.75
N LYS A 81 9.38 -1.39 -9.50
CA LYS A 81 9.85 -2.11 -8.31
C LYS A 81 8.75 -3.01 -7.76
N GLU A 82 9.17 -4.09 -7.09
CA GLU A 82 8.24 -5.05 -6.50
C GLU A 82 8.08 -4.85 -5.01
N LEU A 83 6.87 -5.12 -4.51
CA LEU A 83 6.51 -5.08 -3.10
C LEU A 83 5.84 -6.40 -2.72
N GLU A 84 5.89 -6.73 -1.44
CA GLU A 84 5.07 -7.78 -0.86
C GLU A 84 3.94 -7.15 -0.05
N ILE A 85 2.73 -7.68 -0.22
CA ILE A 85 1.54 -7.23 0.49
C ILE A 85 0.90 -8.45 1.15
N TYR A 86 0.50 -8.33 2.41
CA TYR A 86 -0.09 -9.39 3.22
C TYR A 86 -1.37 -8.90 3.91
N ASP A 87 -2.33 -9.79 4.11
CA ASP A 87 -3.61 -9.48 4.79
C ASP A 87 -4.25 -8.18 4.28
N TYR A 88 -4.62 -7.24 5.15
CA TYR A 88 -5.03 -5.91 4.71
C TYR A 88 -3.84 -5.15 4.07
N PRO A 89 -3.99 -4.55 2.87
CA PRO A 89 -5.24 -4.16 2.21
C PRO A 89 -5.77 -5.07 1.08
N LEU A 90 -5.32 -6.32 0.97
CA LEU A 90 -5.68 -7.19 -0.16
C LEU A 90 -7.19 -7.53 -0.21
N PRO A 91 -7.76 -7.72 -1.42
CA PRO A 91 -9.08 -8.31 -1.57
C PRO A 91 -9.06 -9.80 -1.21
N GLU A 92 -10.25 -10.37 -0.92
CA GLU A 92 -10.39 -11.80 -0.55
C GLU A 92 -9.90 -12.76 -1.65
N THR A 93 -10.08 -12.36 -2.90
CA THR A 93 -9.67 -13.13 -4.08
C THR A 93 -8.72 -12.32 -4.92
N VAL A 94 -7.55 -12.90 -5.20
CA VAL A 94 -6.53 -12.34 -6.06
C VAL A 94 -5.85 -13.47 -6.84
N ALA A 95 -5.53 -13.19 -8.10
CA ALA A 95 -4.85 -14.09 -9.02
C ALA A 95 -3.62 -13.41 -9.63
N VAL A 96 -2.69 -14.22 -10.12
CA VAL A 96 -1.52 -13.72 -10.87
C VAL A 96 -2.01 -13.04 -12.15
N GLY A 97 -1.50 -11.83 -12.41
CA GLY A 97 -1.90 -10.98 -13.52
C GLY A 97 -3.01 -9.98 -13.19
N ASP A 98 -3.66 -10.10 -12.03
CA ASP A 98 -4.62 -9.08 -11.58
C ASP A 98 -3.91 -7.75 -11.38
N LYS A 99 -4.57 -6.67 -11.77
CA LYS A 99 -4.15 -5.30 -11.48
C LYS A 99 -4.99 -4.77 -10.33
N LEU A 100 -4.33 -4.28 -9.30
CA LEU A 100 -4.98 -3.76 -8.09
C LEU A 100 -4.90 -2.24 -8.06
N THR A 101 -6.03 -1.59 -7.74
CA THR A 101 -6.13 -0.16 -7.48
C THR A 101 -6.71 0.10 -6.10
N ALA A 102 -6.42 1.28 -5.55
CA ALA A 102 -6.91 1.68 -4.25
C ALA A 102 -8.38 2.08 -4.29
N THR A 103 -9.16 1.62 -3.32
CA THR A 103 -10.54 2.06 -3.12
C THR A 103 -10.58 3.31 -2.25
N LYS A 104 -11.76 3.94 -2.16
CA LYS A 104 -12.03 5.10 -1.30
C LYS A 104 -11.67 4.86 0.16
N ASP A 105 -11.81 3.62 0.62
CA ASP A 105 -11.53 3.20 2.00
C ASP A 105 -10.06 2.82 2.22
N GLY A 106 -9.22 2.93 1.19
CA GLY A 106 -7.80 2.62 1.23
C GLY A 106 -7.47 1.14 1.19
N ALA A 107 -8.46 0.28 0.93
CA ALA A 107 -8.23 -1.11 0.57
C ALA A 107 -7.82 -1.24 -0.90
N LEU A 108 -7.47 -2.45 -1.35
CA LEU A 108 -7.23 -2.75 -2.76
C LEU A 108 -8.39 -3.55 -3.35
N GLU A 109 -8.68 -3.30 -4.62
CA GLU A 109 -9.63 -4.09 -5.42
C GLU A 109 -9.01 -4.48 -6.76
N VAL A 110 -9.50 -5.57 -7.36
CA VAL A 110 -9.11 -5.96 -8.71
C VAL A 110 -9.79 -5.02 -9.72
N ASN A 111 -8.99 -4.30 -10.50
CA ASN A 111 -9.45 -3.39 -11.53
C ASN A 111 -8.87 -3.79 -12.89
N SER A 112 -9.60 -4.63 -13.61
CA SER A 112 -9.17 -5.14 -14.93
C SER A 112 -9.16 -4.07 -16.03
N ALA A 113 -9.78 -2.91 -15.80
CA ALA A 113 -9.87 -1.82 -16.77
C ALA A 113 -8.69 -0.83 -16.68
N VAL A 114 -7.92 -0.87 -15.58
CA VAL A 114 -6.82 0.08 -15.36
C VAL A 114 -5.74 -0.09 -16.43
N SER A 115 -5.37 1.03 -17.07
CA SER A 115 -4.47 1.02 -18.21
C SER A 115 -3.29 1.97 -18.02
N THR A 116 -3.58 3.24 -17.75
CA THR A 116 -2.57 4.32 -17.70
C THR A 116 -2.34 4.83 -16.29
N GLU A 117 -3.21 4.51 -15.34
CA GLU A 117 -3.09 4.89 -13.94
C GLU A 117 -2.09 4.00 -13.19
N LEU A 118 -1.56 4.51 -12.08
CA LEU A 118 -0.72 3.72 -11.19
C LEU A 118 -1.52 2.52 -10.67
N ASN A 119 -0.96 1.32 -10.83
CA ASN A 119 -1.59 0.08 -10.37
C ASN A 119 -0.54 -0.91 -9.86
N LEU A 120 -1.00 -1.91 -9.12
CA LEU A 120 -0.17 -2.99 -8.59
C LEU A 120 -0.51 -4.28 -9.32
N GLU A 121 0.39 -4.77 -10.16
CA GLU A 121 0.17 -6.03 -10.89
C GLU A 121 0.69 -7.20 -10.06
N VAL A 122 -0.16 -8.18 -9.81
CA VAL A 122 0.17 -9.38 -9.02
C VAL A 122 1.08 -10.29 -9.84
N LYS A 123 2.32 -10.47 -9.37
CA LYS A 123 3.33 -11.34 -10.01
C LYS A 123 3.33 -12.76 -9.45
N SER A 124 3.03 -12.92 -8.16
CA SER A 124 2.92 -14.23 -7.51
C SER A 124 2.08 -14.15 -6.24
N VAL A 125 1.45 -15.27 -5.87
CA VAL A 125 0.74 -15.43 -4.59
C VAL A 125 1.68 -16.10 -3.57
N ILE A 126 1.72 -15.56 -2.35
CA ILE A 126 2.58 -16.03 -1.26
C ILE A 126 1.75 -16.86 -0.27
N GLY A 127 2.24 -18.08 0.02
CA GLY A 127 1.61 -19.00 0.99
C GLY A 127 0.21 -19.47 0.59
N ASN A 128 -0.62 -19.85 1.58
CA ASN A 128 -2.04 -20.16 1.39
C ASN A 128 -2.89 -18.88 1.18
N LYS A 129 -2.50 -18.02 0.23
CA LYS A 129 -3.13 -16.71 -0.07
C LYS A 129 -3.04 -15.67 1.05
N GLN A 130 -2.01 -15.75 1.90
CA GLN A 130 -1.80 -14.78 2.97
C GLN A 130 -1.12 -13.50 2.47
N GLY A 131 -0.55 -13.52 1.27
CA GLY A 131 0.01 -12.34 0.63
C GLY A 131 0.25 -12.50 -0.86
N VAL A 132 0.77 -11.44 -1.47
CA VAL A 132 1.13 -11.38 -2.89
C VAL A 132 2.43 -10.59 -3.08
N VAL A 133 3.17 -10.94 -4.12
CA VAL A 133 4.19 -10.06 -4.70
C VAL A 133 3.52 -9.26 -5.81
N VAL A 134 3.68 -7.94 -5.76
CA VAL A 134 3.16 -7.02 -6.78
C VAL A 134 4.29 -6.23 -7.42
N LEU A 135 4.17 -5.95 -8.72
CA LEU A 135 4.96 -4.96 -9.43
C LEU A 135 4.22 -3.61 -9.40
N VAL A 136 4.92 -2.55 -9.02
CA VAL A 136 4.38 -1.19 -9.08
C VAL A 136 4.47 -0.68 -10.52
N ASN A 137 3.33 -0.60 -11.19
CA ASN A 137 3.21 0.01 -12.50
C ASN A 137 2.99 1.52 -12.31
N GLY A 138 3.93 2.34 -12.78
CA GLY A 138 3.79 3.79 -12.76
C GLY A 138 2.72 4.27 -13.75
N ALA A 139 2.13 5.43 -13.49
CA ALA A 139 1.22 6.04 -14.44
C ALA A 139 1.95 6.40 -15.75
N THR A 140 1.34 6.12 -16.90
CA THR A 140 1.89 6.42 -18.22
C THR A 140 1.08 7.52 -18.90
N ALA A 141 1.78 8.44 -19.57
CA ALA A 141 1.18 9.54 -20.34
C ALA A 141 0.59 9.07 -21.67
#